data_AF-A0A135U8Q3-F1
#
_entry.id   AF-A0A135U8Q3-F1
#
_cell.length_a   1.000
_cell.length_b   1.000
_cell.length_c   1.000
_cell.angle_alpha   90.00
_cell.angle_beta   90.00
_cell.angle_gamma   90.00
#
_symmetry.space_group_name_H-M   'P 1'
#
loop_
_entity.id
_entity.type
_entity.pdbx_description
1 polymer ?
#
loop_
_entity_poly.entity_id
_entity_poly.type
_entity_poly.pdbx_seq_one_letter_code
_entity_poly.pdbx_strand_id
1 'polypeptide(L)'
;LILESGPAVKALSPGRLEPPFPHRKAPYRDSKSSEFFESRFAYLPFRIQFSHHKNPAALGRRIGQSISIDPAHKMERSVRKFKTLGRSKTTRSGLDNKWVFSVRHVDLNPPGDLVIAVHPESRFLLQGGPAQIISQPTERDRARATIDSPELAAAIGPELAAAGISGGLEKVTVCTAEEKEILRETWLEVRDFLMNFIGGGRPRPATTAPSAVSPEDSSKCHGCGLSSENFPSPMKKCSACQKAWYHSQDCQRSHWKKHKPTCVAHRPVPAPSMATSPGMGPACNYYNNVARKSEEGQALLRSLNIDPISVRPGMDLPLCRLVIAGKDTPEYLRILFGPTFASEKKELERIRLEVLIDPPRDSPMYVTQDLDDAGTKPPTRALRPASDSKLETLKEVREIQEKVR
;
A
#
# COMPACT_ATOMS: atom_id res chain seq x y z
N LEU A 1 4.23 -54.41 51.99
CA LEU A 1 3.07 -55.28 51.70
C LEU A 1 1.91 -54.80 52.57
N ILE A 2 1.45 -53.55 52.51
CA ILE A 2 0.54 -52.94 51.52
C ILE A 2 -0.52 -53.93 51.01
N LEU A 3 -1.73 -53.85 51.59
CA LEU A 3 -3.00 -54.02 50.87
C LEU A 3 -3.99 -53.01 51.46
N GLU A 4 -4.49 -52.17 50.57
CA GLU A 4 -5.23 -50.94 50.82
C GLU A 4 -6.72 -51.18 51.03
N SER A 5 -7.28 -50.34 51.90
CA SER A 5 -8.69 -50.09 52.15
C SER A 5 -9.27 -49.14 51.10
N GLY A 6 -10.35 -49.55 50.42
CA GLY A 6 -11.15 -48.68 49.57
C GLY A 6 -12.32 -48.03 50.35
N PRO A 7 -12.64 -46.74 50.13
CA PRO A 7 -13.87 -46.17 50.68
C PRO A 7 -14.98 -45.97 49.64
N ALA A 8 -16.14 -46.50 50.02
CA ALA A 8 -17.50 -45.98 49.90
C ALA A 8 -17.83 -44.90 48.84
N VAL A 9 -18.72 -45.31 47.92
CA VAL A 9 -19.52 -44.46 47.04
C VAL A 9 -20.55 -43.68 47.87
N LYS A 10 -20.45 -42.35 47.89
CA LYS A 10 -21.50 -41.44 48.39
C LYS A 10 -22.46 -41.10 47.25
N ALA A 11 -23.72 -41.48 47.42
CA ALA A 11 -24.83 -41.00 46.62
C ALA A 11 -25.08 -39.51 46.90
N LEU A 12 -25.14 -38.69 45.85
CA LEU A 12 -25.57 -37.30 45.91
C LEU A 12 -26.99 -37.18 45.32
N SER A 13 -27.85 -36.54 46.10
CA SER A 13 -29.25 -36.23 45.80
C SER A 13 -29.40 -35.23 44.63
N PRO A 14 -30.54 -35.23 43.90
CA PRO A 14 -30.77 -34.33 42.79
C PRO A 14 -31.20 -32.95 43.29
N GLY A 15 -30.35 -31.95 43.10
CA GLY A 15 -30.61 -30.54 43.43
C GLY A 15 -31.12 -29.74 42.24
N ARG A 16 -32.41 -29.41 42.28
CA ARG A 16 -33.04 -28.14 41.88
C ARG A 16 -32.71 -27.52 40.49
N LEU A 17 -33.68 -27.64 39.59
CA LEU A 17 -33.84 -26.79 38.40
C LEU A 17 -34.12 -25.34 38.82
N GLU A 18 -33.30 -24.40 38.36
CA GLU A 18 -33.62 -22.96 38.39
C GLU A 18 -34.52 -22.56 37.21
N PRO A 19 -35.46 -21.62 37.39
CA PRO A 19 -36.35 -21.16 36.32
C PRO A 19 -35.65 -20.17 35.37
N PRO A 20 -36.12 -20.04 34.12
CA PRO A 20 -35.51 -19.15 33.14
C PRO A 20 -35.83 -17.68 33.41
N PHE A 21 -34.81 -16.84 33.25
CA PHE A 21 -34.92 -15.37 33.27
C PHE A 21 -35.93 -14.85 32.25
N PRO A 22 -36.77 -13.86 32.59
CA PRO A 22 -37.71 -13.28 31.64
C PRO A 22 -37.01 -12.31 30.67
N HIS A 23 -37.29 -12.50 29.38
CA HIS A 23 -36.99 -11.55 28.32
C HIS A 23 -37.61 -10.17 28.62
N ARG A 24 -36.77 -9.17 28.93
CA ARG A 24 -37.16 -7.76 28.83
C ARG A 24 -37.13 -7.33 27.36
N LYS A 25 -38.30 -7.19 26.76
CA LYS A 25 -38.50 -6.35 25.57
C LYS A 25 -38.32 -4.88 25.98
N ALA A 26 -37.33 -4.21 25.42
CA ALA A 26 -37.21 -2.76 25.52
C ALA A 26 -38.23 -2.09 24.56
N PRO A 27 -38.86 -0.97 24.95
CA PRO A 27 -39.89 -0.33 24.16
C PRO A 27 -39.31 0.46 22.99
N TYR A 28 -39.99 0.31 21.85
CA TYR A 28 -39.94 1.15 20.66
C TYR A 28 -40.20 2.61 21.06
N ARG A 29 -39.23 3.49 20.83
CA ARG A 29 -39.40 4.94 21.00
C ARG A 29 -39.32 5.59 19.62
N ASP A 30 -40.49 5.96 19.13
CA ASP A 30 -40.68 6.93 18.07
C ASP A 30 -40.09 8.28 18.52
N SER A 31 -39.17 8.82 17.74
CA SER A 31 -38.85 10.25 17.76
C SER A 31 -38.68 10.73 16.34
N LYS A 32 -39.72 11.45 15.91
CA LYS A 32 -39.77 12.27 14.71
C LYS A 32 -38.70 13.37 14.75
N SER A 33 -38.17 13.64 13.56
CA SER A 33 -37.71 14.95 13.06
C SER A 33 -36.74 15.76 13.93
N SER A 34 -35.46 15.66 13.61
CA SER A 34 -34.60 16.84 13.54
C SER A 34 -33.81 16.80 12.22
N GLU A 35 -33.94 17.87 11.45
CA GLU A 35 -33.22 18.10 10.19
C GLU A 35 -31.72 18.13 10.46
N PHE A 36 -30.99 17.17 9.87
CA PHE A 36 -29.53 17.14 9.86
C PHE A 36 -29.02 17.64 8.52
N PHE A 37 -28.16 18.66 8.57
CA PHE A 37 -27.39 19.17 7.43
C PHE A 37 -26.43 18.07 6.91
N GLU A 38 -26.63 17.64 5.66
CA GLU A 38 -25.71 16.76 4.93
C GLU A 38 -24.30 17.37 4.84
N SER A 39 -23.32 16.78 5.51
CA SER A 39 -21.90 16.99 5.19
C SER A 39 -21.44 15.88 4.26
N ARG A 40 -21.42 16.18 2.95
CA ARG A 40 -20.94 15.28 1.90
C ARG A 40 -19.41 15.23 1.88
N PHE A 41 -18.84 14.16 2.41
CA PHE A 41 -17.61 13.57 1.89
C PHE A 41 -17.82 12.08 1.68
N ALA A 42 -18.63 11.75 0.67
CA ALA A 42 -18.67 10.41 0.10
C ALA A 42 -17.44 10.22 -0.79
N TYR A 43 -16.59 9.26 -0.44
CA TYR A 43 -15.64 8.66 -1.35
C TYR A 43 -16.41 8.08 -2.54
N LEU A 44 -16.25 8.66 -3.73
CA LEU A 44 -16.71 8.05 -4.98
C LEU A 44 -15.54 7.31 -5.62
N PRO A 45 -15.50 5.97 -5.60
CA PRO A 45 -14.63 5.22 -6.49
C PRO A 45 -15.24 5.23 -7.90
N PHE A 46 -14.71 6.06 -8.80
CA PHE A 46 -15.06 5.98 -10.21
C PHE A 46 -14.36 4.78 -10.84
N ARG A 47 -15.13 3.71 -11.11
CA ARG A 47 -14.73 2.55 -11.89
C ARG A 47 -15.02 2.82 -13.37
N ILE A 48 -13.99 2.93 -14.20
CA ILE A 48 -14.15 2.89 -15.66
C ILE A 48 -14.27 1.41 -16.06
N GLN A 49 -15.47 0.96 -16.42
CA GLN A 49 -15.67 -0.34 -17.07
C GLN A 49 -15.44 -0.19 -18.57
N PHE A 50 -14.48 -0.94 -19.12
CA PHE A 50 -14.41 -1.18 -20.55
C PHE A 50 -15.33 -2.36 -20.89
N SER A 51 -16.48 -2.08 -21.51
CA SER A 51 -17.32 -3.11 -22.11
C SER A 51 -16.83 -3.39 -23.55
N HIS A 52 -16.24 -4.56 -23.76
CA HIS A 52 -16.12 -5.12 -25.11
C HIS A 52 -17.50 -5.57 -25.59
N HIS A 53 -18.10 -4.83 -26.52
CA HIS A 53 -19.19 -5.37 -27.34
C HIS A 53 -18.72 -5.63 -28.76
N LYS A 54 -18.94 -6.88 -29.18
CA LYS A 54 -18.88 -7.35 -30.55
C LYS A 54 -20.11 -6.85 -31.31
N ASN A 55 -19.89 -6.51 -32.58
CA ASN A 55 -20.83 -6.42 -33.70
C ASN A 55 -21.15 -4.99 -34.22
N PRO A 56 -20.70 -4.63 -35.43
CA PRO A 56 -20.95 -3.33 -36.05
C PRO A 56 -22.03 -3.46 -37.14
N ALA A 57 -23.30 -3.19 -36.80
CA ALA A 57 -24.31 -2.81 -37.79
C ALA A 57 -25.56 -2.27 -37.05
N ALA A 58 -26.10 -1.17 -37.57
CA ALA A 58 -27.36 -0.52 -37.17
C ALA A 58 -27.33 0.33 -35.88
N LEU A 59 -27.04 1.62 -36.03
CA LEU A 59 -28.02 2.66 -35.65
C LEU A 59 -27.64 4.01 -36.27
N GLY A 60 -28.46 4.44 -37.24
CA GLY A 60 -28.37 5.76 -37.82
C GLY A 60 -29.04 6.83 -36.95
N ARG A 61 -28.45 8.02 -36.98
CA ARG A 61 -29.05 9.34 -36.71
C ARG A 61 -29.81 9.52 -35.39
N ARG A 62 -29.08 10.05 -34.40
CA ARG A 62 -29.39 11.23 -33.55
C ARG A 62 -28.80 11.00 -32.16
N ILE A 63 -27.60 11.55 -31.88
CA ILE A 63 -27.22 12.35 -30.71
C ILE A 63 -25.90 13.03 -31.11
N GLY A 64 -25.99 14.19 -31.76
CA GLY A 64 -24.84 15.03 -32.09
C GLY A 64 -24.80 16.21 -31.13
N GLN A 65 -24.23 16.00 -29.94
CA GLN A 65 -23.60 17.00 -29.06
C GLN A 65 -23.24 16.33 -27.73
N SER A 66 -22.26 15.42 -27.74
CA SER A 66 -21.46 15.21 -26.55
C SER A 66 -20.58 16.45 -26.41
N ILE A 67 -20.90 17.33 -25.47
CA ILE A 67 -20.03 18.44 -25.10
C ILE A 67 -18.74 17.79 -24.60
N SER A 68 -17.72 17.74 -25.46
CA SER A 68 -16.35 17.46 -25.06
C SER A 68 -15.94 18.61 -24.15
N ILE A 69 -16.17 18.45 -22.85
CA ILE A 69 -15.68 19.41 -21.87
C ILE A 69 -14.17 19.26 -21.88
N ASP A 70 -13.51 20.29 -22.36
CA ASP A 70 -12.06 20.43 -22.33
C ASP A 70 -11.52 19.98 -20.95
N PRO A 71 -10.63 18.98 -20.88
CA PRO A 71 -9.98 18.56 -19.64
C PRO A 71 -9.39 19.72 -18.84
N ALA A 72 -8.89 20.77 -19.50
CA ALA A 72 -8.42 21.98 -18.86
C ALA A 72 -9.56 22.71 -18.11
N HIS A 73 -10.74 22.82 -18.71
CA HIS A 73 -11.92 23.42 -18.10
C HIS A 73 -12.45 22.60 -16.90
N LYS A 74 -12.32 21.28 -16.94
CA LYS A 74 -12.67 20.39 -15.82
C LYS A 74 -11.70 20.53 -14.65
N MET A 75 -10.40 20.65 -14.92
CA MET A 75 -9.40 20.91 -13.89
C MET A 75 -9.59 22.29 -13.27
N GLU A 76 -9.79 23.31 -14.09
CA GLU A 76 -10.03 24.68 -13.65
C GLU A 76 -11.27 24.76 -12.73
N ARG A 77 -12.37 24.09 -13.10
CA ARG A 77 -13.57 24.02 -12.26
C ARG A 77 -13.32 23.27 -10.94
N SER A 78 -12.49 22.23 -10.96
CA SER A 78 -12.11 21.47 -9.76
C SER A 78 -11.23 22.28 -8.83
N VAL A 79 -10.29 23.04 -9.39
CA VAL A 79 -9.43 24.00 -8.70
C VAL A 79 -10.28 25.13 -8.09
N ARG A 80 -11.22 25.73 -8.85
CA ARG A 80 -12.16 26.73 -8.31
C ARG A 80 -13.01 26.17 -7.16
N LYS A 81 -13.54 24.95 -7.29
CA LYS A 81 -14.31 24.29 -6.22
C LYS A 81 -13.44 23.98 -4.99
N PHE A 82 -12.20 23.55 -5.19
CA PHE A 82 -11.24 23.32 -4.11
C PHE A 82 -10.88 24.62 -3.38
N LYS A 83 -10.84 25.74 -4.12
CA LYS A 83 -10.56 27.09 -3.60
C LYS A 83 -11.70 27.67 -2.77
N THR A 84 -12.96 27.32 -3.04
CA THR A 84 -14.12 27.78 -2.25
C THR A 84 -14.31 27.03 -0.93
N LEU A 85 -13.49 26.01 -0.65
CA LEU A 85 -13.55 25.29 0.62
C LEU A 85 -12.94 26.17 1.72
N GLY A 86 -13.75 26.58 2.70
CA GLY A 86 -13.23 27.23 3.91
C GLY A 86 -12.27 26.29 4.62
N ARG A 87 -11.02 26.74 4.83
CA ARG A 87 -9.99 25.94 5.50
C ARG A 87 -9.64 26.56 6.84
N SER A 88 -9.52 25.71 7.85
CA SER A 88 -8.87 26.08 9.10
C SER A 88 -7.40 26.41 8.82
N LYS A 89 -6.86 27.39 9.56
CA LYS A 89 -5.44 27.76 9.50
C LYS A 89 -4.53 26.58 9.89
N THR A 90 -5.04 25.69 10.72
CA THR A 90 -4.34 24.49 11.16
C THR A 90 -5.03 23.23 10.66
N THR A 91 -4.27 22.14 10.52
CA THR A 91 -4.82 20.80 10.30
C THR A 91 -5.55 20.30 11.56
N ARG A 92 -6.27 19.18 11.46
CA ARG A 92 -6.90 18.55 12.64
C ARG A 92 -5.91 18.16 13.74
N SER A 93 -4.62 17.99 13.40
CA SER A 93 -3.55 17.70 14.35
C SER A 93 -2.89 18.96 14.93
N GLY A 94 -3.39 20.15 14.61
CA GLY A 94 -2.84 21.43 15.11
C GLY A 94 -1.61 21.94 14.36
N LEU A 95 -1.18 21.27 13.29
CA LEU A 95 -0.05 21.69 12.45
C LEU A 95 -0.48 22.80 11.48
N ASP A 96 0.47 23.60 10.97
CA ASP A 96 0.16 24.65 9.99
C ASP A 96 -0.39 24.02 8.71
N ASN A 97 -1.50 24.53 8.18
CA ASN A 97 -2.18 23.91 7.04
C ASN A 97 -1.51 24.28 5.70
N LYS A 98 -0.19 24.11 5.62
CA LYS A 98 0.65 24.42 4.46
C LYS A 98 0.87 23.17 3.62
N TRP A 99 0.44 23.24 2.35
CA TRP A 99 0.60 22.16 1.38
C TRP A 99 1.45 22.59 0.20
N VAL A 100 2.34 21.70 -0.21
CA VAL A 100 3.20 21.88 -1.37
C VAL A 100 2.68 21.00 -2.50
N PHE A 101 2.39 21.58 -3.65
CA PHE A 101 1.87 20.86 -4.82
C PHE A 101 2.95 20.73 -5.90
N SER A 102 3.02 19.55 -6.53
CA SER A 102 3.87 19.30 -7.69
C SER A 102 3.09 18.52 -8.73
N VAL A 103 3.26 18.87 -10.01
CA VAL A 103 2.74 18.09 -11.13
C VAL A 103 3.92 17.41 -11.81
N ARG A 104 3.84 16.10 -12.01
CA ARG A 104 4.87 15.29 -12.64
C ARG A 104 4.29 14.54 -13.82
N HIS A 105 4.90 14.71 -14.99
CA HIS A 105 4.60 13.85 -16.13
C HIS A 105 5.17 12.46 -15.88
N VAL A 106 4.36 11.43 -16.10
CA VAL A 106 4.79 10.03 -16.00
C VAL A 106 4.53 9.35 -17.33
N ASP A 107 5.57 8.70 -17.84
CA ASP A 107 5.54 7.92 -19.09
C ASP A 107 4.79 6.57 -18.90
N LEU A 108 3.56 6.65 -18.39
CA LEU A 108 2.63 5.52 -18.35
C LEU A 108 2.13 5.23 -19.78
N ASN A 109 1.40 4.12 -19.95
CA ASN A 109 0.71 3.81 -21.20
C ASN A 109 -0.80 3.70 -20.93
N PRO A 110 -1.61 4.75 -21.19
CA PRO A 110 -1.22 6.03 -21.82
C PRO A 110 -0.46 6.97 -20.86
N PRO A 111 0.35 7.91 -21.38
CA PRO A 111 1.09 8.86 -20.56
C PRO A 111 0.13 9.81 -19.84
N GLY A 112 0.51 10.28 -18.66
CA GLY A 112 -0.34 11.16 -17.87
C GLY A 112 0.42 11.90 -16.79
N ASP A 113 -0.19 12.95 -16.27
CA ASP A 113 0.36 13.75 -15.19
C ASP A 113 -0.19 13.27 -13.85
N LEU A 114 0.69 13.24 -12.85
CA LEU A 114 0.37 13.03 -11.45
C LEU A 114 0.45 14.37 -10.71
N VAL A 115 -0.60 14.69 -9.96
CA VAL A 115 -0.57 15.75 -8.96
C VAL A 115 -0.18 15.12 -7.64
N ILE A 116 0.83 15.69 -7.01
CA ILE A 116 1.30 15.31 -5.67
C ILE A 116 1.10 16.52 -4.77
N ALA A 117 0.45 16.32 -3.64
CA ALA A 117 0.37 17.31 -2.57
C ALA A 117 1.05 16.75 -1.33
N VAL A 118 2.03 17.47 -0.79
CA VAL A 118 2.78 17.08 0.40
C VAL A 118 2.56 18.11 1.48
N HIS A 119 2.28 17.63 2.70
CA HIS A 119 2.29 18.45 3.90
C HIS A 119 3.67 18.33 4.56
N PRO A 120 4.55 19.36 4.50
CA PRO A 120 5.96 19.23 4.87
C PRO A 120 6.18 18.75 6.31
N GLU A 121 5.39 19.26 7.25
CA GLU A 121 5.57 18.98 8.68
C GLU A 121 5.16 17.55 9.06
N SER A 122 4.05 17.06 8.49
CA SER A 122 3.53 15.71 8.81
C SER A 122 4.03 14.64 7.86
N ARG A 123 4.72 15.04 6.77
CA ARG A 123 5.09 14.19 5.64
C ARG A 123 3.91 13.47 5.00
N PHE A 124 2.69 13.95 5.23
CA PHE A 124 1.49 13.36 4.63
C PHE A 124 1.47 13.65 3.12
N LEU A 125 1.21 12.62 2.33
CA LEU A 125 1.18 12.69 0.88
C LEU A 125 -0.20 12.35 0.33
N LEU A 126 -0.67 13.19 -0.59
CA LEU A 126 -1.83 12.93 -1.43
C LEU A 126 -1.38 12.86 -2.89
N GLN A 127 -1.89 11.86 -3.61
CA GLN A 127 -1.64 11.70 -5.04
C GLN A 127 -2.98 11.67 -5.79
N GLY A 128 -3.04 12.39 -6.91
CA GLY A 128 -4.14 12.32 -7.87
C GLY A 128 -3.62 12.14 -9.30
N GLY A 129 -4.31 11.34 -10.10
CA GLY A 129 -3.94 11.01 -11.48
C GLY A 129 -3.91 9.49 -11.74
N PRO A 130 -3.46 9.04 -12.94
CA PRO A 130 -2.95 9.86 -14.05
C PRO A 130 -4.06 10.63 -14.78
N ALA A 131 -3.83 11.91 -15.06
CA ALA A 131 -4.68 12.75 -15.89
C ALA A 131 -3.80 13.67 -16.76
N GLN A 132 -4.24 14.09 -17.94
CA GLN A 132 -3.51 15.06 -18.74
C GLN A 132 -3.86 16.47 -18.26
N ILE A 133 -2.94 17.11 -17.52
CA ILE A 133 -3.16 18.37 -16.81
C ILE A 133 -2.43 19.52 -17.53
N ILE A 134 -1.24 19.25 -18.08
CA ILE A 134 -0.46 20.26 -18.78
C ILE A 134 -0.50 20.00 -20.29
N SER A 135 -1.21 20.86 -21.03
CA SER A 135 -1.16 20.90 -22.49
C SER A 135 0.09 21.64 -22.95
N GLN A 136 1.26 20.99 -22.94
CA GLN A 136 2.43 21.50 -23.67
C GLN A 136 2.51 20.90 -25.08
N PRO A 137 3.01 21.66 -26.06
CA PRO A 137 3.07 21.22 -27.46
C PRO A 137 4.00 20.02 -27.68
N THR A 138 5.00 19.81 -26.82
CA THR A 138 5.94 18.68 -26.95
C THR A 138 6.13 17.92 -25.64
N GLU A 139 6.46 16.61 -25.73
CA GLU A 139 6.82 15.78 -24.57
C GLU A 139 8.03 16.32 -23.80
N ARG A 140 8.98 16.93 -24.52
CA ARG A 140 10.17 17.54 -23.94
C ARG A 140 9.81 18.76 -23.07
N ASP A 141 8.84 19.55 -23.51
CA ASP A 141 8.35 20.70 -22.75
C ASP A 141 7.49 20.26 -21.57
N ARG A 142 6.71 19.17 -21.72
CA ARG A 142 5.98 18.54 -20.59
C ARG A 142 6.92 18.04 -19.49
N ALA A 143 8.02 17.38 -19.86
CA ALA A 143 9.00 16.89 -18.90
C ALA A 143 9.79 18.01 -18.18
N ARG A 144 9.91 19.18 -18.81
CA ARG A 144 10.61 20.36 -18.27
C ARG A 144 9.74 21.30 -17.46
N ALA A 145 8.42 21.27 -17.67
CA ALA A 145 7.47 22.10 -16.94
C ALA A 145 7.33 21.59 -15.50
N THR A 146 8.30 21.89 -14.65
CA THR A 146 8.11 21.84 -13.20
C THR A 146 7.49 23.16 -12.74
N ILE A 147 6.64 23.10 -11.70
CA ILE A 147 6.08 24.29 -11.01
C ILE A 147 7.18 24.95 -10.16
N ASP A 148 8.36 25.14 -10.74
CA ASP A 148 9.51 25.81 -10.13
C ASP A 148 9.76 27.17 -10.78
N SER A 149 9.00 27.53 -11.81
CA SER A 149 9.12 28.84 -12.46
C SER A 149 8.51 29.92 -11.56
N PRO A 150 9.30 30.93 -11.15
CA PRO A 150 8.77 32.14 -10.53
C PRO A 150 7.74 32.84 -11.39
N GLU A 151 7.82 32.70 -12.72
CA GLU A 151 6.87 33.29 -13.67
C GLU A 151 5.52 32.59 -13.58
N LEU A 152 5.50 31.26 -13.41
CA LEU A 152 4.26 30.51 -13.23
C LEU A 152 3.60 30.84 -11.88
N ALA A 153 4.39 30.93 -10.81
CA ALA A 153 3.91 31.36 -9.50
C ALA A 153 3.33 32.80 -9.56
N ALA A 154 4.02 33.71 -10.25
CA ALA A 154 3.59 35.08 -10.46
C ALA A 154 2.36 35.20 -11.38
N ALA A 155 2.20 34.33 -12.37
CA ALA A 155 1.04 34.31 -13.25
C ALA A 155 -0.21 33.76 -12.56
N ILE A 156 -0.05 32.81 -11.63
CA ILE A 156 -1.17 32.19 -10.91
C ILE A 156 -1.69 33.10 -9.77
N GLY A 157 -0.83 33.90 -9.14
CA GLY A 157 -1.21 34.79 -8.04
C GLY A 157 -2.41 35.71 -8.33
N PRO A 158 -2.39 36.50 -9.42
CA PRO A 158 -3.51 37.36 -9.81
C PRO A 158 -4.80 36.60 -10.10
N GLU A 159 -4.72 35.43 -10.73
CA GLU A 159 -5.86 34.54 -10.99
C GLU A 159 -6.48 33.97 -9.70
N LEU A 160 -5.65 33.76 -8.67
CA LEU A 160 -6.11 33.37 -7.32
C LEU A 160 -6.81 34.53 -6.61
N ALA A 161 -6.26 35.73 -6.70
CA ALA A 161 -6.83 36.94 -6.11
C ALA A 161 -8.17 37.31 -6.77
N ALA A 162 -8.25 37.26 -8.10
CA ALA A 162 -9.48 37.49 -8.86
C ALA A 162 -10.57 36.45 -8.55
N ALA A 163 -10.19 35.26 -8.11
CA ALA A 163 -11.10 34.22 -7.64
C ALA A 163 -11.56 34.39 -6.18
N GLY A 164 -11.23 35.51 -5.52
CA GLY A 164 -11.69 35.86 -4.17
C GLY A 164 -10.90 35.19 -3.03
N ILE A 165 -9.69 34.69 -3.30
CA ILE A 165 -8.85 34.07 -2.27
C ILE A 165 -8.06 35.15 -1.54
N SER A 166 -8.52 35.53 -0.36
CA SER A 166 -7.82 36.43 0.57
C SER A 166 -7.30 35.66 1.80
N GLY A 167 -6.23 36.16 2.43
CA GLY A 167 -5.74 35.62 3.73
C GLY A 167 -4.42 34.84 3.67
N GLY A 168 -3.51 35.19 2.75
CA GLY A 168 -2.14 34.66 2.69
C GLY A 168 -1.89 33.60 1.60
N LEU A 169 -2.95 33.01 1.04
CA LEU A 169 -2.86 32.06 -0.09
C LEU A 169 -2.69 32.72 -1.47
N GLU A 170 -2.80 34.05 -1.54
CA GLU A 170 -2.45 34.86 -2.72
C GLU A 170 -0.93 34.81 -3.02
N LYS A 171 -0.11 34.48 -2.02
CA LYS A 171 1.33 34.31 -2.16
C LYS A 171 1.64 32.87 -2.54
N VAL A 172 1.43 32.54 -3.82
CA VAL A 172 2.04 31.33 -4.39
C VAL A 172 3.54 31.58 -4.41
N THR A 173 4.25 30.98 -3.47
CA THR A 173 5.71 31.01 -3.44
C THR A 173 6.25 29.81 -4.19
N VAL A 174 7.34 30.01 -4.92
CA VAL A 174 8.15 28.89 -5.42
C VAL A 174 8.65 28.11 -4.21
N CYS A 175 8.65 26.78 -4.32
CA CYS A 175 9.18 25.91 -3.27
C CYS A 175 10.58 26.36 -2.84
N THR A 176 10.84 26.38 -1.53
CA THR A 176 12.20 26.61 -1.03
C THR A 176 13.11 25.45 -1.44
N ALA A 177 14.44 25.63 -1.33
CA ALA A 177 15.39 24.55 -1.63
C ALA A 177 15.14 23.30 -0.75
N GLU A 178 14.77 23.50 0.51
CA GLU A 178 14.42 22.43 1.44
C GLU A 178 13.13 21.70 1.04
N GLU A 179 12.07 22.44 0.71
CA GLU A 179 10.80 21.86 0.24
C GLU A 179 10.99 21.07 -1.06
N LYS A 180 11.89 21.53 -1.94
CA LYS A 180 12.27 20.81 -3.17
C LYS A 180 12.96 19.49 -2.87
N GLU A 181 13.81 19.42 -1.84
CA GLU A 181 14.46 18.18 -1.44
C GLU A 181 13.44 17.19 -0.89
N ILE A 182 12.55 17.64 0.00
CA ILE A 182 11.45 16.83 0.54
C ILE A 182 10.61 16.26 -0.60
N LEU A 183 10.18 17.10 -1.55
CA LEU A 183 9.43 16.66 -2.72
C LEU A 183 10.21 15.65 -3.58
N ARG A 184 11.53 15.83 -3.73
CA ARG A 184 12.38 14.93 -4.52
C ARG A 184 12.50 13.57 -3.84
N GLU A 185 12.82 13.53 -2.55
CA GLU A 185 12.91 12.30 -1.77
C GLU A 185 11.59 11.52 -1.83
N THR A 186 10.47 12.19 -1.52
CA THR A 186 9.15 11.56 -1.55
C THR A 186 8.76 11.13 -2.96
N TRP A 187 9.15 11.88 -4.00
CA TRP A 187 8.92 11.45 -5.39
C TRP A 187 9.73 10.21 -5.76
N LEU A 188 10.97 10.09 -5.30
CA LEU A 188 11.79 8.90 -5.55
C LEU A 188 11.11 7.67 -4.94
N GLU A 189 10.56 7.77 -3.72
CA GLU A 189 9.80 6.68 -3.09
C GLU A 189 8.57 6.28 -3.90
N VAL A 190 7.75 7.26 -4.31
CA VAL A 190 6.54 7.01 -5.13
C VAL A 190 6.90 6.41 -6.49
N ARG A 191 7.93 6.96 -7.16
CA ARG A 191 8.38 6.48 -8.46
C ARG A 191 8.93 5.06 -8.36
N ASP A 192 9.75 4.77 -7.35
CA ASP A 192 10.34 3.45 -7.17
C ASP A 192 9.24 2.43 -6.83
N PHE A 193 8.25 2.80 -6.02
CA PHE A 193 7.04 2.00 -5.80
C PHE A 193 6.29 1.72 -7.11
N LEU A 194 6.03 2.74 -7.93
CA LEU A 194 5.35 2.60 -9.22
C LEU A 194 6.14 1.75 -10.22
N MET A 195 7.45 1.94 -10.31
CA MET A 195 8.31 1.19 -11.23
C MET A 195 8.43 -0.28 -10.82
N ASN A 196 8.47 -0.57 -9.52
CA ASN A 196 8.40 -1.94 -9.01
C ASN A 196 7.05 -2.60 -9.31
N PHE A 197 5.96 -1.81 -9.32
CA PHE A 197 4.62 -2.30 -9.60
C PHE A 197 4.36 -2.55 -11.11
N ILE A 198 4.93 -1.72 -11.99
CA ILE A 198 4.61 -1.69 -13.43
C ILE A 198 5.66 -2.43 -14.30
N GLY A 199 6.87 -2.72 -13.78
CA GLY A 199 8.04 -3.22 -14.52
C GLY A 199 7.98 -4.62 -15.18
N GLY A 200 6.80 -5.15 -15.51
CA GLY A 200 6.61 -6.36 -16.30
C GLY A 200 6.81 -6.15 -17.81
N GLY A 201 8.08 -6.05 -18.26
CA GLY A 201 8.53 -6.44 -19.60
C GLY A 201 8.16 -5.57 -20.81
N ARG A 202 9.16 -4.97 -21.47
CA ARG A 202 9.09 -4.65 -22.92
C ARG A 202 10.46 -4.70 -23.63
N PRO A 203 10.54 -5.09 -24.92
CA PRO A 203 11.80 -5.27 -25.67
C PRO A 203 12.34 -3.97 -26.29
N ARG A 204 13.66 -3.94 -26.54
CA ARG A 204 14.44 -2.80 -27.05
C ARG A 204 15.04 -3.10 -28.44
N PRO A 205 15.17 -2.12 -29.36
CA PRO A 205 15.65 -2.36 -30.73
C PRO A 205 17.18 -2.55 -30.83
N ALA A 206 17.59 -3.22 -31.91
CA ALA A 206 18.91 -3.81 -32.13
C ALA A 206 20.02 -2.78 -32.40
N THR A 207 21.08 -2.83 -31.60
CA THR A 207 22.40 -2.26 -31.91
C THR A 207 23.36 -3.44 -32.13
N THR A 208 24.17 -3.36 -33.18
CA THR A 208 25.17 -4.35 -33.59
C THR A 208 25.98 -4.85 -32.40
N ALA A 209 25.94 -6.17 -32.20
CA ALA A 209 26.43 -6.80 -30.98
C ALA A 209 27.97 -6.81 -30.94
N PRO A 210 28.61 -6.23 -29.91
CA PRO A 210 30.02 -6.47 -29.66
C PRO A 210 30.24 -7.95 -29.33
N SER A 211 31.33 -8.53 -29.85
CA SER A 211 31.75 -9.91 -29.58
C SER A 211 31.73 -10.21 -28.08
N ALA A 212 31.15 -11.34 -27.72
CA ALA A 212 30.98 -11.76 -26.34
C ALA A 212 32.35 -11.89 -25.65
N VAL A 213 32.60 -11.08 -24.62
CA VAL A 213 33.78 -11.17 -23.75
C VAL A 213 33.56 -12.33 -22.78
N SER A 214 34.58 -13.17 -22.59
CA SER A 214 34.49 -14.30 -21.67
C SER A 214 34.44 -13.81 -20.21
N PRO A 215 33.66 -14.44 -19.32
CA PRO A 215 33.45 -13.98 -17.93
C PRO A 215 34.69 -13.92 -17.02
N GLU A 216 35.88 -14.22 -17.53
CA GLU A 216 37.15 -14.23 -16.78
C GLU A 216 38.24 -13.36 -17.44
N ASP A 217 37.93 -12.71 -18.57
CA ASP A 217 38.87 -11.82 -19.24
C ASP A 217 39.02 -10.50 -18.48
N SER A 218 40.07 -10.41 -17.67
CA SER A 218 40.48 -9.19 -16.97
C SER A 218 41.12 -8.15 -17.88
N SER A 219 41.35 -8.48 -19.16
CA SER A 219 42.00 -7.60 -20.14
C SER A 219 41.05 -6.61 -20.80
N LYS A 220 39.72 -6.77 -20.68
CA LYS A 220 38.74 -5.93 -21.37
C LYS A 220 37.56 -5.53 -20.49
N CYS A 221 37.06 -4.31 -20.70
CA CYS A 221 35.84 -3.86 -20.05
C CYS A 221 34.62 -4.59 -20.65
N HIS A 222 33.85 -5.29 -19.81
CA HIS A 222 32.65 -6.02 -20.24
C HIS A 222 31.50 -5.09 -20.70
N GLY A 223 31.57 -3.79 -20.38
CA GLY A 223 30.56 -2.81 -20.80
C GLY A 223 30.83 -2.20 -22.18
N CYS A 224 32.04 -1.75 -22.45
CA CYS A 224 32.40 -1.09 -23.71
C CYS A 224 33.33 -1.90 -24.63
N GLY A 225 33.89 -3.02 -24.17
CA GLY A 225 34.76 -3.91 -24.95
C GLY A 225 36.22 -3.45 -25.11
N LEU A 226 36.59 -2.26 -24.63
CA LEU A 226 37.95 -1.72 -24.73
C LEU A 226 38.94 -2.43 -23.79
N SER A 227 40.20 -2.50 -24.21
CA SER A 227 41.33 -3.07 -23.44
C SER A 227 41.62 -2.28 -22.16
N SER A 228 42.11 -2.96 -21.12
CA SER A 228 42.58 -2.35 -19.87
C SER A 228 43.66 -1.30 -20.07
N GLU A 229 44.48 -1.45 -21.11
CA GLU A 229 45.57 -0.53 -21.47
C GLU A 229 45.05 0.84 -21.92
N ASN A 230 43.80 0.93 -22.37
CA ASN A 230 43.20 2.20 -22.82
C ASN A 230 42.67 3.05 -21.64
N PHE A 231 42.81 2.58 -20.40
CA PHE A 231 42.29 3.27 -19.22
C PHE A 231 43.42 3.67 -18.27
N PRO A 232 43.41 4.91 -17.75
CA PRO A 232 44.43 5.37 -16.79
C PRO A 232 44.27 4.74 -15.41
N SER A 233 43.11 4.16 -15.10
CA SER A 233 42.79 3.53 -13.82
C SER A 233 42.55 2.03 -13.98
N PRO A 234 42.92 1.20 -12.98
CA PRO A 234 42.62 -0.22 -13.01
C PRO A 234 41.11 -0.47 -13.07
N MET A 235 40.71 -1.49 -13.82
CA MET A 235 39.30 -1.86 -13.93
C MET A 235 38.76 -2.40 -12.61
N LYS A 236 37.51 -2.07 -12.31
CA LYS A 236 36.77 -2.51 -11.13
C LYS A 236 36.02 -3.79 -11.44
N LYS A 237 36.03 -4.72 -10.49
CA LYS A 237 35.21 -5.93 -10.56
C LYS A 237 33.75 -5.62 -10.19
N CYS A 238 32.83 -6.40 -10.72
CA CYS A 238 31.45 -6.41 -10.22
C CYS A 238 31.47 -6.77 -8.73
N SER A 239 30.94 -5.88 -7.88
CA SER A 239 30.90 -6.10 -6.42
C SER A 239 30.20 -7.39 -6.01
N ALA A 240 29.22 -7.83 -6.80
CA ALA A 240 28.35 -8.95 -6.46
C ALA A 240 28.92 -10.32 -6.87
N CYS A 241 29.44 -10.45 -8.09
CA CYS A 241 29.97 -11.74 -8.58
C CYS A 241 31.49 -11.82 -8.68
N GLN A 242 32.19 -10.67 -8.65
CA GLN A 242 33.64 -10.54 -8.83
C GLN A 242 34.21 -11.12 -10.14
N LYS A 243 33.35 -11.48 -11.11
CA LYS A 243 33.73 -12.10 -12.40
C LYS A 243 33.81 -11.10 -13.55
N ALA A 244 32.89 -10.15 -13.64
CA ALA A 244 32.90 -9.14 -14.70
C ALA A 244 33.75 -7.91 -14.33
N TRP A 245 34.44 -7.34 -15.32
CA TRP A 245 35.33 -6.18 -15.16
C TRP A 245 34.82 -4.93 -15.90
N TYR A 246 34.89 -3.78 -15.23
CA TYR A 246 34.39 -2.50 -15.73
C TYR A 246 35.37 -1.36 -15.43
N HIS A 247 35.66 -0.50 -16.40
CA HIS A 247 36.48 0.69 -16.13
C HIS A 247 35.71 1.76 -15.33
N SER A 248 34.38 1.77 -15.41
CA SER A 248 33.50 2.74 -14.75
C SER A 248 32.18 2.11 -14.32
N GLN A 249 31.51 2.75 -13.36
CA GLN A 249 30.19 2.31 -12.89
C GLN A 249 29.11 2.46 -13.97
N ASP A 250 29.25 3.41 -14.89
CA ASP A 250 28.32 3.59 -16.00
C ASP A 250 28.39 2.44 -17.01
N CYS A 251 29.59 1.92 -17.28
CA CYS A 251 29.75 0.70 -18.08
C CYS A 251 29.12 -0.52 -17.41
N GLN A 252 29.21 -0.63 -16.08
CA GLN A 252 28.51 -1.68 -15.33
C GLN A 252 26.99 -1.55 -15.45
N ARG A 253 26.44 -0.35 -15.28
CA ARG A 253 24.99 -0.08 -15.39
C ARG A 253 24.47 -0.36 -16.80
N SER A 254 25.21 0.06 -17.82
CA SER A 254 24.85 -0.18 -19.23
C SER A 254 24.86 -1.67 -19.58
N HIS A 255 25.88 -2.41 -19.12
CA HIS A 255 25.99 -3.85 -19.34
C HIS A 255 25.03 -4.69 -18.49
N TRP A 256 24.43 -4.10 -17.46
CA TRP A 256 23.69 -4.82 -16.42
C TRP A 256 22.62 -5.77 -16.96
N LYS A 257 21.88 -5.38 -18.01
CA LYS A 257 20.84 -6.26 -18.59
C LYS A 257 21.40 -7.57 -19.15
N LYS A 258 22.61 -7.54 -19.71
CA LYS A 258 23.32 -8.71 -20.24
C LYS A 258 24.08 -9.45 -19.15
N HIS A 259 24.61 -8.73 -18.16
CA HIS A 259 25.33 -9.33 -17.05
C HIS A 259 24.40 -10.01 -16.02
N LYS A 260 23.21 -9.47 -15.78
CA LYS A 260 22.29 -9.91 -14.73
C LYS A 260 22.02 -11.42 -14.76
N PRO A 261 21.76 -12.08 -15.91
CA PRO A 261 21.57 -13.53 -15.94
C PRO A 261 22.82 -14.36 -15.57
N THR A 262 24.02 -13.81 -15.77
CA THR A 262 25.30 -14.50 -15.52
C THR A 262 25.97 -14.07 -14.22
N CYS A 263 25.50 -12.99 -13.59
CA CYS A 263 25.96 -12.52 -12.31
C CYS A 263 25.60 -13.56 -11.23
N VAL A 264 26.60 -14.08 -10.52
CA VAL A 264 26.42 -15.10 -9.46
C VAL A 264 25.42 -14.66 -8.40
N ALA A 265 25.38 -13.37 -8.06
CA ALA A 265 24.39 -12.81 -7.13
C ALA A 265 22.93 -12.85 -7.64
N HIS A 266 22.72 -13.15 -8.92
CA HIS A 266 21.41 -13.30 -9.56
C HIS A 266 21.15 -14.69 -10.12
N ARG A 267 22.10 -15.63 -10.00
CA ARG A 267 21.82 -17.02 -10.36
C ARG A 267 20.87 -17.58 -9.29
N PRO A 268 19.69 -18.11 -9.64
CA PRO A 268 18.93 -18.92 -8.69
C PRO A 268 19.84 -20.09 -8.31
N VAL A 269 20.32 -20.08 -7.07
CA VAL A 269 21.15 -21.14 -6.51
C VAL A 269 20.33 -22.43 -6.61
N PRO A 270 20.84 -23.51 -7.23
CA PRO A 270 20.21 -24.82 -7.13
C PRO A 270 20.21 -25.21 -5.64
N ALA A 271 19.03 -25.44 -5.08
CA ALA A 271 18.78 -25.62 -3.64
C ALA A 271 19.80 -26.58 -2.98
N PRO A 272 20.27 -26.27 -1.75
CA PRO A 272 19.38 -26.16 -0.61
C PRO A 272 19.52 -24.88 0.23
N SER A 273 18.42 -24.53 0.90
CA SER A 273 18.28 -23.52 1.97
C SER A 273 17.69 -22.15 1.55
N MET A 274 16.42 -22.00 1.96
CA MET A 274 15.65 -20.83 2.37
C MET A 274 16.36 -19.45 2.41
N ALA A 275 16.74 -18.89 1.26
CA ALA A 275 17.13 -17.48 1.19
C ALA A 275 15.89 -16.57 1.28
N THR A 276 15.61 -16.18 2.52
CA THR A 276 14.80 -15.07 3.02
C THR A 276 14.80 -13.89 2.05
N SER A 277 13.63 -13.45 1.56
CA SER A 277 13.54 -12.13 0.89
C SER A 277 14.06 -11.06 1.84
N PRO A 278 15.08 -10.24 1.47
CA PRO A 278 15.66 -9.25 2.36
C PRO A 278 14.58 -8.20 2.70
N GLY A 279 14.08 -8.23 3.93
CA GLY A 279 13.03 -7.33 4.41
C GLY A 279 11.77 -8.03 4.92
N MET A 280 11.55 -9.31 4.61
CA MET A 280 10.46 -10.07 5.23
C MET A 280 10.97 -10.81 6.48
N GLY A 281 10.34 -10.57 7.62
CA GLY A 281 10.67 -11.23 8.89
C GLY A 281 10.63 -12.76 8.79
N PRO A 282 11.30 -13.48 9.70
CA PRO A 282 11.38 -14.94 9.69
C PRO A 282 10.01 -15.62 9.59
N ALA A 283 9.01 -15.11 10.32
CA ALA A 283 7.65 -15.62 10.29
C ALA A 283 6.96 -15.48 8.93
N CYS A 284 7.15 -14.34 8.26
CA CYS A 284 6.56 -14.08 6.94
C CYS A 284 7.20 -14.99 5.88
N ASN A 285 8.51 -15.21 5.97
CA ASN A 285 9.18 -16.18 5.12
C ASN A 285 8.74 -17.61 5.39
N TYR A 286 8.57 -18.01 6.65
CA TYR A 286 8.05 -19.33 7.00
C TYR A 286 6.65 -19.53 6.43
N TYR A 287 5.75 -18.57 6.64
CA TYR A 287 4.39 -18.61 6.12
C TYR A 287 4.35 -18.81 4.60
N ASN A 288 5.05 -17.94 3.87
CA ASN A 288 5.03 -17.95 2.41
C ASN A 288 5.70 -19.18 1.80
N ASN A 289 6.78 -19.68 2.40
CA ASN A 289 7.60 -20.72 1.78
C ASN A 289 7.36 -22.12 2.34
N VAL A 290 6.87 -22.25 3.58
CA VAL A 290 6.69 -23.52 4.28
C VAL A 290 5.21 -23.79 4.55
N ALA A 291 4.55 -22.95 5.34
CA ALA A 291 3.20 -23.23 5.83
C ALA A 291 2.16 -23.36 4.70
N ARG A 292 2.23 -22.50 3.68
CA ARG A 292 1.32 -22.58 2.52
C ARG A 292 1.49 -23.85 1.68
N LYS A 293 2.63 -24.52 1.80
CA LYS A 293 2.96 -25.74 1.04
C LYS A 293 2.81 -27.01 1.86
N SER A 294 2.80 -26.91 3.20
CA SER A 294 2.58 -28.06 4.08
C SER A 294 1.11 -28.44 4.12
N GLU A 295 0.82 -29.73 4.24
CA GLU A 295 -0.56 -30.25 4.34
C GLU A 295 -1.28 -29.68 5.56
N GLU A 296 -0.62 -29.65 6.72
CA GLU A 296 -1.15 -29.09 7.96
C GLU A 296 -1.46 -27.58 7.83
N GLY A 297 -0.55 -26.81 7.23
CA GLY A 297 -0.73 -25.38 7.04
C GLY A 297 -1.86 -25.07 6.06
N GLN A 298 -1.97 -25.84 4.97
CA GLN A 298 -3.10 -25.72 4.04
C GLN A 298 -4.44 -26.09 4.69
N ALA A 299 -4.49 -27.17 5.48
CA ALA A 299 -5.69 -27.57 6.20
C ALA A 299 -6.14 -26.47 7.17
N LEU A 300 -5.19 -25.88 7.91
CA LEU A 300 -5.48 -24.76 8.82
C LEU A 300 -5.97 -23.52 8.06
N LEU A 301 -5.31 -23.14 6.95
CA LEU A 301 -5.75 -22.00 6.11
C LEU A 301 -7.16 -22.18 5.56
N ARG A 302 -7.50 -23.37 5.05
CA ARG A 302 -8.87 -23.68 4.59
C ARG A 302 -9.87 -23.58 5.73
N SER A 303 -9.51 -24.02 6.95
CA SER A 303 -10.37 -23.90 8.13
C SER A 303 -10.58 -22.45 8.60
N LEU A 304 -9.76 -21.52 8.11
CA LEU A 304 -9.85 -20.08 8.32
C LEU A 304 -10.50 -19.35 7.14
N ASN A 305 -11.03 -20.10 6.17
CA ASN A 305 -11.57 -19.61 4.89
C ASN A 305 -10.54 -18.83 4.07
N ILE A 306 -9.25 -19.17 4.17
CA ILE A 306 -8.19 -18.62 3.35
C ILE A 306 -7.81 -19.66 2.29
N ASP A 307 -7.88 -19.29 1.01
CA ASP A 307 -7.38 -20.16 -0.06
C ASP A 307 -5.84 -20.14 -0.10
N PRO A 308 -5.16 -21.26 0.18
CA PRO A 308 -3.70 -21.31 0.26
C PRO A 308 -3.00 -20.91 -1.05
N ILE A 309 -3.70 -20.93 -2.19
CA ILE A 309 -3.16 -20.59 -3.51
C ILE A 309 -3.28 -19.10 -3.81
N SER A 310 -4.43 -18.48 -3.56
CA SER A 310 -4.69 -17.08 -3.97
C SER A 310 -4.19 -16.01 -3.00
N VAL A 311 -3.69 -16.36 -1.81
CA VAL A 311 -3.29 -15.32 -0.83
C VAL A 311 -2.13 -14.47 -1.35
N ARG A 312 -2.35 -13.14 -1.31
CA ARG A 312 -1.28 -12.15 -1.37
C ARG A 312 -0.22 -12.48 -0.31
N PRO A 313 1.07 -12.30 -0.61
CA PRO A 313 2.11 -12.49 0.40
C PRO A 313 1.87 -11.54 1.58
N GLY A 314 1.97 -12.05 2.80
CA GLY A 314 1.73 -11.29 4.04
C GLY A 314 1.23 -12.18 5.17
N MET A 315 1.34 -11.69 6.41
CA MET A 315 0.89 -12.42 7.62
C MET A 315 -0.41 -11.87 8.21
N ASP A 316 -0.78 -10.64 7.86
CA ASP A 316 -1.86 -9.89 8.51
C ASP A 316 -3.21 -10.60 8.38
N LEU A 317 -3.60 -10.99 7.17
CA LEU A 317 -4.86 -11.71 6.94
C LEU A 317 -4.90 -13.06 7.70
N PRO A 318 -3.91 -13.97 7.56
CA PRO A 318 -3.85 -15.20 8.36
C PRO A 318 -3.90 -14.99 9.88
N LEU A 319 -3.15 -14.01 10.41
CA LEU A 319 -3.17 -13.68 11.84
C LEU A 319 -4.54 -13.16 12.27
N CYS A 320 -5.12 -12.24 11.51
CA CYS A 320 -6.45 -11.68 11.77
C CYS A 320 -7.51 -12.78 11.77
N ARG A 321 -7.48 -13.70 10.80
CA ARG A 321 -8.41 -14.85 10.74
C ARG A 321 -8.26 -15.80 11.93
N LEU A 322 -7.03 -16.08 12.37
CA LEU A 322 -6.79 -16.89 13.58
C LEU A 322 -7.44 -16.23 14.79
N VAL A 323 -7.23 -14.93 14.98
CA VAL A 323 -7.81 -14.18 16.11
C VAL A 323 -9.33 -14.17 16.04
N ILE A 324 -9.92 -13.85 14.89
CA ILE A 324 -11.38 -13.82 14.68
C ILE A 324 -12.00 -15.18 15.01
N ALA A 325 -11.37 -16.27 14.59
CA ALA A 325 -11.84 -17.63 14.82
C ALA A 325 -11.52 -18.17 16.23
N GLY A 326 -10.85 -17.39 17.10
CA GLY A 326 -10.39 -17.85 18.41
C GLY A 326 -9.33 -18.94 18.37
N LYS A 327 -8.65 -19.07 17.23
CA LYS A 327 -7.69 -20.10 16.87
C LYS A 327 -6.24 -19.63 17.00
N ASP A 328 -5.98 -18.47 17.57
CA ASP A 328 -4.63 -17.92 17.77
C ASP A 328 -3.85 -18.60 18.92
N THR A 329 -3.85 -19.94 18.96
CA THR A 329 -3.09 -20.75 19.93
C THR A 329 -1.62 -20.87 19.53
N PRO A 330 -0.69 -21.12 20.48
CA PRO A 330 0.72 -21.32 20.16
C PRO A 330 0.97 -22.40 19.09
N GLU A 331 0.17 -23.46 19.08
CA GLU A 331 0.28 -24.57 18.14
C GLU A 331 -0.06 -24.12 16.71
N TYR A 332 -1.17 -23.41 16.52
CA TYR A 332 -1.60 -22.92 15.21
C TYR A 332 -0.73 -21.77 14.70
N LEU A 333 -0.24 -20.92 15.61
CA LEU A 333 0.76 -19.90 15.27
C LEU A 333 2.07 -20.54 14.81
N ARG A 334 2.51 -21.63 15.46
CA ARG A 334 3.69 -22.38 15.03
C ARG A 334 3.51 -23.04 13.67
N ILE A 335 2.31 -23.57 13.37
CA ILE A 335 2.00 -24.17 12.06
C ILE A 335 2.06 -23.14 10.94
N LEU A 336 1.53 -21.92 11.14
CA LEU A 336 1.49 -20.91 10.08
C LEU A 336 2.74 -20.02 9.99
N PHE A 337 3.37 -19.71 11.11
CA PHE A 337 4.44 -18.70 11.18
C PHE A 337 5.76 -19.24 11.72
N GLY A 338 5.83 -20.54 12.01
CA GLY A 338 7.05 -21.23 12.38
C GLY A 338 7.35 -21.20 13.88
N PRO A 339 8.34 -22.00 14.32
CA PRO A 339 8.68 -22.19 15.73
C PRO A 339 9.17 -20.91 16.42
N THR A 340 9.68 -19.95 15.66
CA THR A 340 10.22 -18.70 16.19
C THR A 340 9.16 -17.61 16.38
N PHE A 341 7.90 -17.82 15.96
CA PHE A 341 6.86 -16.79 16.06
C PHE A 341 6.60 -16.31 17.50
N ALA A 342 6.98 -17.11 18.51
CA ALA A 342 6.88 -16.72 19.91
C ALA A 342 7.64 -15.42 20.26
N SER A 343 8.62 -14.99 19.47
CA SER A 343 9.29 -13.69 19.64
C SER A 343 8.51 -12.52 19.03
N GLU A 344 7.57 -12.78 18.11
CA GLU A 344 6.78 -11.77 17.40
C GLU A 344 5.43 -11.46 18.09
N LYS A 345 5.36 -11.66 19.43
CA LYS A 345 4.14 -11.40 20.23
C LYS A 345 3.53 -10.02 19.99
N LYS A 346 4.35 -9.00 19.77
CA LYS A 346 3.87 -7.62 19.58
C LYS A 346 2.87 -7.50 18.41
N GLU A 347 3.11 -8.21 17.31
CA GLU A 347 2.27 -8.14 16.13
C GLU A 347 0.92 -8.85 16.34
N LEU A 348 0.96 -10.03 16.95
CA LEU A 348 -0.26 -10.74 17.35
C LEU A 348 -1.11 -9.91 18.32
N GLU A 349 -0.46 -9.26 19.30
CA GLU A 349 -1.13 -8.44 20.30
C GLU A 349 -1.78 -7.20 19.66
N ARG A 350 -1.11 -6.56 18.69
CA ARG A 350 -1.66 -5.47 17.87
C ARG A 350 -2.92 -5.91 17.14
N ILE A 351 -2.83 -6.98 16.34
CA ILE A 351 -3.97 -7.51 15.57
C ILE A 351 -5.12 -7.92 16.49
N ARG A 352 -4.80 -8.48 17.66
CA ARG A 352 -5.83 -8.86 18.62
C ARG A 352 -6.58 -7.68 19.21
N LEU A 353 -5.89 -6.59 19.53
CA LEU A 353 -6.56 -5.34 19.94
C LEU A 353 -7.43 -4.79 18.81
N GLU A 354 -6.92 -4.76 17.57
CA GLU A 354 -7.67 -4.30 16.39
C GLU A 354 -8.98 -5.08 16.18
N VAL A 355 -8.92 -6.40 16.25
CA VAL A 355 -10.11 -7.25 16.14
C VAL A 355 -11.05 -7.03 17.32
N LEU A 356 -10.55 -6.91 18.55
CA LEU A 356 -11.38 -6.71 19.75
C LEU A 356 -12.07 -5.34 19.82
N ILE A 357 -11.49 -4.31 19.20
CA ILE A 357 -12.12 -2.98 19.08
C ILE A 357 -13.44 -3.08 18.31
N ASP A 358 -13.52 -3.99 17.33
CA ASP A 358 -14.66 -4.19 16.43
C ASP A 358 -15.06 -2.87 15.73
N PRO A 359 -14.21 -2.41 14.79
CA PRO A 359 -14.33 -1.08 14.24
C PRO A 359 -15.70 -0.86 13.55
N PRO A 360 -16.33 0.32 13.68
CA PRO A 360 -17.64 0.58 13.10
C PRO A 360 -17.57 0.54 11.56
N ARG A 361 -18.70 0.25 10.91
CA ARG A 361 -18.80 0.03 9.45
C ARG A 361 -18.23 1.17 8.59
N ASP A 362 -18.29 2.39 9.10
CA ASP A 362 -17.83 3.58 8.36
C ASP A 362 -16.38 3.95 8.65
N SER A 363 -15.67 3.16 9.47
CA SER A 363 -14.26 3.41 9.77
C SER A 363 -13.34 2.90 8.65
N PRO A 364 -12.17 3.55 8.44
CA PRO A 364 -11.16 3.04 7.51
C PRO A 364 -10.71 1.61 7.82
N MET A 365 -10.66 1.21 9.10
CA MET A 365 -10.34 -0.16 9.51
C MET A 365 -11.37 -1.17 9.01
N TYR A 366 -12.67 -0.86 9.11
CA TYR A 366 -13.71 -1.74 8.59
C TYR A 366 -13.58 -1.92 7.07
N VAL A 367 -13.28 -0.84 6.33
CA VAL A 367 -13.06 -0.93 4.88
C VAL A 367 -11.86 -1.81 4.55
N THR A 368 -10.74 -1.69 5.29
CA THR A 368 -9.59 -2.59 5.11
C THR A 368 -9.97 -4.04 5.37
N GLN A 369 -10.71 -4.31 6.44
CA GLN A 369 -11.17 -5.66 6.78
C GLN A 369 -12.14 -6.22 5.73
N ASP A 370 -13.05 -5.40 5.21
CA ASP A 370 -13.98 -5.79 4.14
C ASP A 370 -13.25 -6.08 2.82
N LEU A 371 -12.19 -5.32 2.51
CA LEU A 371 -11.33 -5.57 1.36
C LEU A 371 -10.53 -6.87 1.51
N ASP A 372 -10.02 -7.16 2.71
CA ASP A 372 -9.35 -8.42 3.02
C ASP A 372 -10.32 -9.62 2.99
N ASP A 373 -11.59 -9.37 3.29
CA ASP A 373 -12.69 -10.33 3.20
C ASP A 373 -13.24 -10.45 1.76
N ALA A 374 -12.90 -9.55 0.85
CA ALA A 374 -13.43 -9.55 -0.51
C ALA A 374 -13.02 -10.83 -1.26
N GLY A 375 -13.96 -11.77 -1.39
CA GLY A 375 -13.77 -13.06 -2.03
C GLY A 375 -13.62 -14.25 -1.07
N THR A 376 -13.62 -14.03 0.25
CA THR A 376 -13.67 -15.09 1.25
C THR A 376 -14.74 -14.82 2.30
N LYS A 377 -15.53 -15.84 2.66
CA LYS A 377 -16.49 -15.69 3.75
C LYS A 377 -15.70 -15.55 5.07
N PRO A 378 -15.92 -14.52 5.88
CA PRO A 378 -15.24 -14.43 7.17
C PRO A 378 -15.54 -15.65 8.05
N PRO A 379 -14.57 -16.15 8.83
CA PRO A 379 -14.81 -17.24 9.76
C PRO A 379 -15.82 -16.78 10.82
N THR A 380 -16.53 -17.74 11.40
CA THR A 380 -17.41 -17.47 12.54
C THR A 380 -16.61 -16.81 13.65
N ARG A 381 -17.07 -15.63 14.09
CA ARG A 381 -16.41 -14.87 15.14
C ARG A 381 -16.52 -15.60 16.47
N ALA A 382 -15.41 -16.12 16.95
CA ALA A 382 -15.29 -16.92 18.18
C ALA A 382 -14.11 -16.42 19.01
N LEU A 383 -14.07 -15.10 19.26
CA LEU A 383 -12.94 -14.45 19.91
C LEU A 383 -12.66 -15.06 21.28
N ARG A 384 -11.37 -15.33 21.55
CA ARG A 384 -10.92 -15.65 22.90
C ARG A 384 -11.09 -14.41 23.80
N PRO A 385 -11.50 -14.57 25.08
CA PRO A 385 -11.58 -13.46 26.02
C PRO A 385 -10.29 -12.65 26.06
N ALA A 386 -10.41 -11.33 26.20
CA ALA A 386 -9.28 -10.45 26.43
C ALA A 386 -8.69 -10.72 27.84
N SER A 387 -7.37 -10.55 27.98
CA SER A 387 -6.75 -10.47 29.32
C SER A 387 -7.14 -9.15 30.00
N ASP A 388 -7.01 -9.08 31.32
CA ASP A 388 -7.34 -7.86 32.09
C ASP A 388 -6.58 -6.62 31.58
N SER A 389 -5.30 -6.79 31.24
CA SER A 389 -4.50 -5.72 30.62
C SER A 389 -5.06 -5.24 29.27
N LYS A 390 -5.56 -6.15 28.44
CA LYS A 390 -6.20 -5.82 27.16
C LYS A 390 -7.54 -5.14 27.36
N LEU A 391 -8.29 -5.56 28.38
CA LEU A 391 -9.57 -4.93 28.72
C LEU A 391 -9.37 -3.46 29.10
N GLU A 392 -8.32 -3.13 29.86
CA GLU A 392 -8.02 -1.73 30.20
C GLU A 392 -7.63 -0.93 28.94
N THR A 393 -6.76 -1.46 28.08
CA THR A 393 -6.42 -0.80 26.81
C THR A 393 -7.65 -0.60 25.91
N LEU A 394 -8.56 -1.58 25.83
CA LEU A 394 -9.79 -1.46 25.05
C LEU A 394 -10.72 -0.38 25.62
N LYS A 395 -10.77 -0.26 26.95
CA LYS A 395 -11.55 0.78 27.62
C LYS A 395 -10.97 2.16 27.33
N GLU A 396 -9.66 2.34 27.45
CA GLU A 396 -8.98 3.60 27.09
C GLU A 396 -9.25 4.00 25.63
N VAL A 397 -9.11 3.06 24.68
CA VAL A 397 -9.39 3.32 23.26
C VAL A 397 -10.84 3.74 23.04
N ARG A 398 -11.80 3.09 23.71
CA ARG A 398 -13.22 3.45 23.61
C ARG A 398 -13.53 4.82 24.20
N GLU A 399 -12.90 5.17 25.32
CA GLU A 399 -13.04 6.51 25.92
C GLU A 399 -12.49 7.61 24.99
N ILE A 400 -11.36 7.36 24.33
CA ILE A 400 -10.80 8.28 23.32
C ILE A 400 -11.76 8.41 22.12
N GLN A 401 -12.27 7.28 21.61
CA GLN A 401 -13.22 7.29 20.49
C GLN A 401 -14.51 8.04 20.82
N GLU A 402 -14.98 7.97 22.07
CA GLU A 402 -16.15 8.71 22.52
C GLU A 402 -15.87 10.22 22.59
N LYS A 403 -14.70 10.63 23.09
CA LYS A 403 -14.30 12.06 23.16
C LYS A 403 -14.09 12.71 21.79
N VAL A 404 -13.73 11.92 20.77
CA VAL A 404 -13.49 12.41 19.40
C VAL A 404 -14.81 12.58 18.62
N ARG A 405 -15.86 11.85 19.00
CA ARG A 405 -17.20 12.01 18.45
C ARG A 405 -17.86 13.25 19.05
#